data_AF-A0A7V8V6Z6-F1
#
_entry.id   AF-A0A7V8V6Z6-F1
#
_cell.length_a   1.000
_cell.length_b   1.000
_cell.length_c   1.000
_cell.angle_alpha   90.00
_cell.angle_beta   90.00
_cell.angle_gamma   90.00
#
_symmetry.space_group_name_H-M   'P 1'
#
loop_
_entity.id
_entity.type
_entity.pdbx_description
1 polymer ?
#
loop_
_entity_poly.entity_id
_entity_poly.type
_entity_poly.pdbx_seq_one_letter_code
_entity_poly.pdbx_strand_id
1 'polypeptide(L)'
;MRTRPFLIMGVVLLVLLLASPWLLASPASSLSKAVMRFFSKEAAEEGSEKLVKEVGPELLQRVSAKLVRDGGESVVTEASELAAKHGPDVIRALDNAPAPTKIVQALGELPAEEVSAAAARLASGRRGRQLAKTTEEFGAQVLQAEIKHPGVGMELVRVWPDSGAALGRQLSREETLTLGKYLEDLQSVPQEQRAGLFQVIQSDKERFFAWLGRFLEEHPGKTIGSATFLAAFLPNSERILGGAQINFEDSGRPIVVRKPGLIEAPLNKLTDSLAVGVLWLVGGIAAIVTLGIALKLILPTWRSIRR
;
A
#
# COMPACT_ATOMS: atom_id res chain seq x y z
N MET A 1 -9.71 87.99 -2.13
CA MET A 1 -10.05 86.57 -1.97
C MET A 1 -9.23 85.73 -2.96
N ARG A 2 -8.02 85.28 -2.61
CA ARG A 2 -7.22 84.39 -3.50
C ARG A 2 -6.02 83.77 -2.77
N THR A 3 -6.23 82.98 -1.71
CA THR A 3 -5.12 82.37 -0.93
C THR A 3 -5.49 81.02 -0.29
N ARG A 4 -6.11 80.07 -1.02
CA ARG A 4 -6.43 78.73 -0.48
C ARG A 4 -6.13 77.47 -1.33
N PRO A 5 -5.33 77.47 -2.41
CA PRO A 5 -4.96 76.18 -3.05
C PRO A 5 -3.80 75.46 -2.34
N PHE A 6 -2.88 76.19 -1.70
CA PHE A 6 -1.68 75.59 -1.09
C PHE A 6 -1.97 74.78 0.19
N LEU A 7 -3.01 75.14 0.93
CA LEU A 7 -3.32 74.47 2.20
C LEU A 7 -3.99 73.10 1.99
N ILE A 8 -4.76 72.93 0.90
CA ILE A 8 -5.39 71.66 0.56
C ILE A 8 -4.35 70.66 0.03
N MET A 9 -3.38 71.14 -0.77
CA MET A 9 -2.34 70.27 -1.33
C MET A 9 -1.37 69.74 -0.27
N GLY A 10 -1.06 70.54 0.76
CA GLY A 10 -0.25 70.10 1.90
C GLY A 10 -0.92 69.01 2.75
N VAL A 11 -2.23 69.11 2.97
CA VAL A 11 -2.99 68.10 3.74
C VAL A 11 -3.10 66.78 2.97
N VAL A 12 -3.31 66.81 1.66
CA VAL A 12 -3.36 65.57 0.86
C VAL A 12 -2.01 64.85 0.83
N LEU A 13 -0.90 65.60 0.72
CA LEU A 13 0.45 65.01 0.76
C LEU A 13 0.78 64.40 2.13
N LEU A 14 0.36 65.06 3.21
CA LEU A 14 0.56 64.58 4.58
C LEU A 14 -0.30 63.33 4.88
N VAL A 15 -1.53 63.27 4.37
CA VAL A 15 -2.40 62.08 4.48
C VAL A 15 -1.84 60.91 3.66
N LEU A 16 -1.25 61.17 2.48
CA LEU A 16 -0.54 60.15 1.69
C LEU A 16 0.73 59.63 2.41
N LEU A 17 1.47 60.51 3.09
CA LEU A 17 2.65 60.12 3.86
C LEU A 17 2.29 59.37 5.15
N LEU A 18 1.18 59.73 5.82
CA LEU A 18 0.74 59.04 7.03
C LEU A 18 0.00 57.71 6.74
N ALA A 19 -0.54 57.53 5.53
CA ALA A 19 -1.11 56.26 5.08
C ALA A 19 -0.05 55.25 4.59
N SER A 20 1.19 55.68 4.35
CA SER A 20 2.28 54.86 3.82
C SER A 20 2.83 53.72 4.72
N PRO A 21 2.67 53.69 6.07
CA PRO A 21 3.13 52.56 6.88
C PRO A 21 2.43 51.24 6.54
N TRP A 22 1.21 51.30 6.02
CA TRP A 22 0.41 50.14 5.67
C TRP A 22 0.79 49.55 4.31
N LEU A 23 1.52 50.29 3.47
CA LEU A 23 2.05 49.83 2.18
C LEU A 23 3.43 49.14 2.32
N LEU A 24 4.11 49.32 3.46
CA LEU A 24 5.36 48.62 3.81
C LEU A 24 5.12 47.31 4.57
N ALA A 25 3.88 46.97 4.90
CA ALA A 25 3.45 45.59 5.12
C ALA A 25 3.43 44.82 3.79
N SER A 26 4.51 44.91 3.02
CA SER A 26 4.67 44.19 1.79
C SER A 26 4.81 42.70 2.13
N PRO A 27 4.14 41.80 1.38
CA PRO A 27 4.33 40.35 1.49
C PRO A 27 5.79 39.92 1.25
N ALA A 28 6.65 40.82 0.78
CA ALA A 28 8.10 40.63 0.74
C ALA A 28 8.74 40.43 2.12
N SER A 29 8.20 41.05 3.18
CA SER A 29 8.75 40.93 4.54
C SER A 29 8.47 39.56 5.18
N SER A 30 7.29 38.99 4.95
CA SER A 30 6.94 37.65 5.42
C SER A 30 7.73 36.57 4.66
N LEU A 31 7.92 36.74 3.36
CA LEU A 31 8.71 35.80 2.56
C LEU A 31 10.20 35.87 2.95
N SER A 32 10.78 37.06 3.10
CA SER A 32 12.18 37.19 3.51
C SER A 32 12.42 36.65 4.91
N LYS A 33 11.47 36.84 5.83
CA LYS A 33 11.53 36.30 7.20
C LYS A 33 11.35 34.78 7.23
N ALA A 34 10.48 34.22 6.37
CA ALA A 34 10.31 32.77 6.22
C ALA A 34 11.58 32.12 5.66
N VAL A 35 12.16 32.71 4.61
CA VAL A 35 13.44 32.29 4.04
C VAL A 35 14.55 32.40 5.09
N MET A 36 14.67 33.55 5.77
CA MET A 36 15.66 33.69 6.86
C MET A 36 15.45 32.66 7.96
N ARG A 37 14.22 32.33 8.37
CA ARG A 37 13.96 31.31 9.38
C ARG A 37 14.36 29.91 8.93
N PHE A 38 14.18 29.61 7.64
CA PHE A 38 14.70 28.39 7.03
C PHE A 38 16.23 28.28 7.22
N PHE A 39 16.93 29.43 7.27
CA PHE A 39 18.39 29.51 7.47
C PHE A 39 18.83 29.76 8.92
N SER A 40 18.00 30.33 9.78
CA SER A 40 18.45 30.91 11.06
C SER A 40 18.32 30.00 12.27
N LYS A 41 17.55 28.90 12.19
CA LYS A 41 17.31 28.01 13.33
C LYS A 41 18.22 26.77 13.26
N GLU A 42 19.37 26.84 13.92
CA GLU A 42 20.13 25.73 14.55
C GLU A 42 20.45 24.44 13.77
N ALA A 43 20.07 24.32 12.50
CA ALA A 43 20.58 23.30 11.58
C ALA A 43 21.85 23.86 10.93
N ALA A 44 23.00 23.42 11.45
CA ALA A 44 24.38 23.75 11.05
C ALA A 44 24.53 24.48 9.71
N GLU A 45 25.31 25.59 9.68
CA GLU A 45 25.63 26.36 8.47
C GLU A 45 25.85 25.46 7.24
N GLU A 46 26.54 24.33 7.41
CA GLU A 46 26.79 23.32 6.38
C GLU A 46 25.53 22.69 5.76
N GLY A 47 24.50 22.36 6.55
CA GLY A 47 23.28 21.72 6.07
C GLY A 47 22.43 22.67 5.23
N SER A 48 22.32 23.92 5.67
CA SER A 48 21.58 24.96 4.95
C SER A 48 22.26 25.36 3.64
N GLU A 49 23.60 25.45 3.63
CA GLU A 49 24.37 25.73 2.42
C GLU A 49 24.25 24.59 1.41
N LYS A 50 24.27 23.34 1.88
CA LYS A 50 24.06 22.15 1.04
C LYS A 50 22.67 22.12 0.42
N LEU A 51 21.62 22.42 1.20
CA LEU A 51 20.25 22.51 0.68
C LEU A 51 20.13 23.58 -0.42
N VAL A 52 20.70 24.76 -0.23
CA VAL A 52 20.69 25.83 -1.25
C VAL A 52 21.46 25.43 -2.50
N LYS A 53 22.65 24.85 -2.34
CA LYS A 53 23.46 24.38 -3.47
C LYS A 53 22.76 23.30 -4.28
N GLU A 54 22.07 22.35 -3.63
CA GLU A 54 21.44 21.21 -4.32
C GLU A 54 20.04 21.51 -4.88
N VAL A 55 19.28 22.39 -4.26
CA VAL A 55 17.88 22.68 -4.65
C VAL A 55 17.78 23.97 -5.46
N GLY A 56 18.66 24.94 -5.20
CA GLY A 56 18.63 26.27 -5.78
C GLY A 56 17.67 27.23 -5.04
N PRO A 57 18.02 28.53 -4.98
CA PRO A 57 17.24 29.52 -4.24
C PRO A 57 15.84 29.74 -4.82
N GLU A 58 15.67 29.61 -6.14
CA GLU A 58 14.39 29.82 -6.83
C GLU A 58 13.33 28.79 -6.43
N LEU A 59 13.73 27.52 -6.27
CA LEU A 59 12.82 26.45 -5.88
C LEU A 59 12.44 26.61 -4.40
N LEU A 60 13.41 26.90 -3.52
CA LEU A 60 13.15 27.20 -2.11
C LEU A 60 12.17 28.36 -1.94
N GLN A 61 12.35 29.46 -2.68
CA GLN A 61 11.46 30.61 -2.63
C GLN A 61 10.04 30.25 -3.08
N ARG A 62 9.91 29.47 -4.15
CA ARG A 62 8.62 29.01 -4.69
C ARG A 62 7.87 28.11 -3.72
N VAL A 63 8.56 27.12 -3.14
CA VAL A 63 7.99 26.20 -2.15
C VAL A 63 7.59 26.97 -0.88
N SER A 64 8.46 27.86 -0.39
CA SER A 64 8.16 28.70 0.76
C SER A 64 6.92 29.57 0.53
N ALA A 65 6.81 30.19 -0.65
CA ALA A 65 5.65 31.00 -1.00
C ALA A 65 4.35 30.16 -1.09
N LYS A 66 4.41 28.93 -1.61
CA LYS A 66 3.26 28.00 -1.60
C LYS A 66 2.87 27.62 -0.17
N LEU A 67 3.84 27.22 0.66
CA LEU A 67 3.60 26.83 2.06
C LEU A 67 3.01 27.98 2.91
N VAL A 68 3.55 29.20 2.78
CA VAL A 68 3.00 30.38 3.48
C VAL A 68 1.56 30.65 3.05
N ARG A 69 1.25 30.52 1.76
CA ARG A 69 -0.09 30.73 1.22
C ARG A 69 -1.07 29.68 1.73
N ASP A 70 -0.68 28.42 1.74
CA ASP A 70 -1.59 27.29 1.99
C ASP A 70 -1.72 26.94 3.48
N GLY A 71 -0.71 27.24 4.29
CA GLY A 71 -0.64 26.81 5.70
C GLY A 71 -0.02 27.82 6.67
N GLY A 72 0.45 28.98 6.19
CA GLY A 72 1.07 30.00 7.03
C GLY A 72 2.49 29.64 7.49
N GLU A 73 2.99 30.39 8.49
CA GLU A 73 4.39 30.28 8.95
C GLU A 73 4.72 28.97 9.69
N SER A 74 3.72 28.32 10.31
CA SER A 74 3.93 27.06 11.05
C SER A 74 4.32 25.92 10.10
N VAL A 75 3.61 25.77 8.98
CA VAL A 75 3.87 24.71 8.01
C VAL A 75 5.22 24.90 7.31
N VAL A 76 5.64 26.16 7.10
CA VAL A 76 7.01 26.44 6.63
C VAL A 76 8.05 25.93 7.62
N THR A 77 7.82 26.14 8.92
CA THR A 77 8.75 25.69 9.97
C THR A 77 8.85 24.16 9.97
N GLU A 78 7.72 23.46 9.95
CA GLU A 78 7.69 21.98 9.87
C GLU A 78 8.37 21.46 8.61
N ALA A 79 8.11 22.06 7.44
CA ALA A 79 8.77 21.70 6.19
C ALA A 79 10.29 21.93 6.25
N SER A 80 10.74 23.00 6.91
CA SER A 80 12.15 23.31 7.11
C SER A 80 12.83 22.26 7.97
N GLU A 81 12.19 21.87 9.07
CA GLU A 81 12.69 20.84 9.98
C GLU A 81 12.77 19.48 9.28
N LEU A 82 11.75 19.11 8.49
CA LEU A 82 11.77 17.89 7.69
C LEU A 82 12.91 17.92 6.66
N ALA A 83 13.09 19.02 5.94
CA ALA A 83 14.15 19.15 4.94
C ALA A 83 15.56 19.15 5.56
N ALA A 84 15.74 19.77 6.72
CA ALA A 84 17.00 19.75 7.45
C ALA A 84 17.35 18.33 7.91
N LYS A 85 16.36 17.55 8.38
CA LYS A 85 16.56 16.17 8.87
C LYS A 85 16.71 15.14 7.75
N HIS A 86 15.90 15.26 6.69
CA HIS A 86 15.73 14.21 5.68
C HIS A 86 16.28 14.56 4.30
N GLY A 87 16.80 15.78 4.14
CA GLY A 87 17.51 16.22 2.95
C GLY A 87 16.66 16.99 1.92
N PRO A 88 17.28 17.39 0.80
CA PRO A 88 16.70 18.30 -0.19
C PRO A 88 15.51 17.73 -0.97
N ASP A 89 15.38 16.40 -0.99
CA ASP A 89 14.25 15.74 -1.66
C ASP A 89 12.92 16.08 -1.02
N VAL A 90 12.88 16.48 0.27
CA VAL A 90 11.67 17.02 0.90
C VAL A 90 11.19 18.27 0.17
N ILE A 91 12.09 19.20 -0.16
CA ILE A 91 11.71 20.43 -0.84
C ILE A 91 11.27 20.15 -2.29
N ARG A 92 11.95 19.24 -2.99
CA ARG A 92 11.53 18.78 -4.33
C ARG A 92 10.16 18.09 -4.31
N ALA A 93 9.90 17.29 -3.28
CA ALA A 93 8.60 16.66 -3.05
C ALA A 93 7.49 17.70 -2.85
N LEU A 94 7.75 18.73 -2.05
CA LEU A 94 6.80 19.82 -1.81
C LEU A 94 6.54 20.67 -3.05
N ASP A 95 7.53 20.88 -3.93
CA ASP A 95 7.29 21.58 -5.19
C ASP A 95 6.39 20.80 -6.16
N ASN A 96 6.53 19.47 -6.15
CA ASN A 96 5.69 18.56 -6.95
C ASN A 96 4.24 18.47 -6.44
N ALA A 97 3.96 18.89 -5.21
CA ALA A 97 2.65 18.79 -4.61
C ALA A 97 1.72 19.93 -5.03
N PRO A 98 0.45 19.65 -5.39
CA PRO A 98 -0.58 20.68 -5.54
C PRO A 98 -0.89 21.37 -4.21
N ALA A 99 -1.02 20.59 -3.14
CA ALA A 99 -1.23 21.06 -1.76
C ALA A 99 -0.04 20.64 -0.86
N PRO A 100 1.07 21.40 -0.81
CA PRO A 100 2.26 21.03 -0.05
C PRO A 100 2.01 20.84 1.45
N THR A 101 1.04 21.55 2.04
CA THR A 101 0.65 21.36 3.45
C THR A 101 0.21 19.92 3.75
N LYS A 102 -0.55 19.30 2.84
CA LYS A 102 -0.99 17.90 2.99
C LYS A 102 0.18 16.92 2.91
N ILE A 103 1.20 17.25 2.12
CA ILE A 103 2.42 16.45 2.02
C ILE A 103 3.29 16.59 3.27
N VAL A 104 3.44 17.80 3.83
CA VAL A 104 4.13 17.99 5.12
C VAL A 104 3.46 17.15 6.21
N GLN A 105 2.13 17.21 6.31
CA GLN A 105 1.37 16.41 7.27
C GLN A 105 1.59 14.90 7.04
N ALA A 106 1.43 14.43 5.80
CA ALA A 106 1.59 13.02 5.47
C ALA A 106 3.02 12.50 5.74
N LEU A 107 4.05 13.32 5.50
CA LEU A 107 5.43 12.96 5.85
C LEU A 107 5.65 12.95 7.36
N GLY A 108 5.00 13.84 8.12
CA GLY A 108 5.07 13.87 9.58
C GLY A 108 4.38 12.68 10.27
N GLU A 109 3.45 12.01 9.59
CA GLU A 109 2.78 10.80 10.08
C GLU A 109 3.59 9.52 9.87
N LEU A 110 4.66 9.56 9.06
CA LEU A 110 5.52 8.40 8.78
C LEU A 110 6.57 8.18 9.89
N PRO A 111 7.02 6.92 10.09
CA PRO A 111 8.22 6.64 10.86
C PRO A 111 9.43 7.41 10.31
N ALA A 112 10.29 7.93 11.18
CA ALA A 112 11.39 8.82 10.80
C ALA A 112 12.35 8.19 9.77
N GLU A 113 12.54 6.87 9.85
CA GLU A 113 13.34 6.06 8.93
C GLU A 113 12.75 5.96 7.52
N GLU A 114 11.43 6.16 7.37
CA GLU A 114 10.73 6.07 6.07
C GLU A 114 10.60 7.43 5.37
N VAL A 115 10.70 8.54 6.10
CA VAL A 115 10.47 9.90 5.57
C VAL A 115 11.38 10.22 4.39
N SER A 116 12.68 9.93 4.48
CA SER A 116 13.64 10.20 3.40
C SER A 116 13.32 9.38 2.14
N ALA A 117 12.90 8.12 2.29
CA ALA A 117 12.50 7.28 1.17
C ALA A 117 11.20 7.79 0.53
N ALA A 118 10.20 8.17 1.32
CA ALA A 118 8.97 8.79 0.82
C ALA A 118 9.23 10.09 0.07
N ALA A 119 10.07 10.97 0.64
CA ALA A 119 10.44 12.25 0.02
C ALA A 119 11.13 12.04 -1.33
N ALA A 120 12.09 11.12 -1.43
CA ALA A 120 12.73 10.78 -2.70
C ALA A 120 11.73 10.27 -3.76
N ARG A 121 10.71 9.49 -3.35
CA ARG A 121 9.64 9.03 -4.25
C ARG A 121 8.76 10.18 -4.71
N LEU A 122 8.35 11.07 -3.81
CA LEU A 122 7.58 12.26 -4.15
C LEU A 122 8.37 13.25 -5.02
N ALA A 123 9.69 13.27 -4.90
CA ALA A 123 10.58 14.09 -5.73
C ALA A 123 10.77 13.54 -7.16
N SER A 124 10.29 12.33 -7.48
CA SER A 124 10.56 11.60 -8.74
C SER A 124 9.82 12.12 -10.00
N GLY A 125 9.86 13.43 -10.24
CA GLY A 125 9.33 14.07 -11.44
C GLY A 125 7.83 13.81 -11.66
N ARG A 126 7.45 13.32 -12.85
CA ARG A 126 6.04 13.10 -13.22
C ARG A 126 5.34 12.09 -12.31
N ARG A 127 6.03 11.01 -11.95
CA ARG A 127 5.49 9.98 -11.05
C ARG A 127 5.38 10.51 -9.63
N GLY A 128 6.38 11.28 -9.17
CA GLY A 128 6.33 12.00 -7.90
C GLY A 128 5.12 12.93 -7.76
N ARG A 129 4.78 13.70 -8.80
CA ARG A 129 3.56 14.53 -8.83
C ARG A 129 2.27 13.72 -8.72
N GLN A 130 2.21 12.58 -9.41
CA GLN A 130 1.07 11.67 -9.33
C GLN A 130 0.93 11.05 -7.94
N LEU A 131 2.06 10.69 -7.31
CA LEU A 131 2.11 10.21 -5.93
C LEU A 131 1.66 11.30 -4.96
N ALA A 132 2.12 12.54 -5.14
CA ALA A 132 1.72 13.67 -4.31
C ALA A 132 0.21 13.90 -4.38
N LYS A 133 -0.39 13.90 -5.58
CA LYS A 133 -1.85 14.01 -5.74
C LYS A 133 -2.61 12.87 -5.03
N THR A 134 -2.13 11.64 -5.18
CA THR A 134 -2.76 10.47 -4.54
C THR A 134 -2.60 10.54 -3.01
N THR A 135 -1.47 11.06 -2.52
CA THR A 135 -1.21 11.28 -1.09
C THR A 135 -2.07 12.39 -0.51
N GLU A 136 -2.39 13.43 -1.29
CA GLU A 136 -3.33 14.47 -0.88
C GLU A 136 -4.74 13.90 -0.62
N GLU A 137 -5.17 12.96 -1.44
CA GLU A 137 -6.49 12.31 -1.35
C GLU A 137 -6.54 11.27 -0.22
N PHE A 138 -5.49 10.46 -0.06
CA PHE A 138 -5.54 9.27 0.82
C PHE A 138 -4.56 9.29 2.00
N GLY A 139 -3.71 10.31 2.13
CA GLY A 139 -2.79 10.50 3.26
C GLY A 139 -1.54 9.61 3.23
N ALA A 140 -0.88 9.50 4.39
CA ALA A 140 0.43 8.85 4.56
C ALA A 140 0.45 7.36 4.19
N GLN A 141 -0.68 6.67 4.26
CA GLN A 141 -0.79 5.25 3.91
C GLN A 141 -0.40 4.94 2.45
N VAL A 142 -0.59 5.90 1.53
CA VAL A 142 -0.12 5.77 0.13
C VAL A 142 1.39 5.74 0.08
N LEU A 143 2.05 6.60 0.85
CA LEU A 143 3.51 6.67 0.91
C LEU A 143 4.08 5.37 1.48
N GLN A 144 3.48 4.83 2.56
CA GLN A 144 3.87 3.53 3.11
C GLN A 144 3.75 2.41 2.07
N ALA A 145 2.64 2.37 1.34
CA ALA A 145 2.44 1.38 0.29
C ALA A 145 3.47 1.51 -0.85
N GLU A 146 3.76 2.74 -1.29
CA GLU A 146 4.74 3.01 -2.35
C GLU A 146 6.20 2.77 -1.90
N ILE A 147 6.54 3.03 -0.63
CA ILE A 147 7.85 2.68 -0.06
C ILE A 147 8.03 1.17 -0.08
N LYS A 148 7.03 0.42 0.42
CA LYS A 148 7.09 -1.03 0.49
C LYS A 148 7.08 -1.68 -0.90
N HIS A 149 6.29 -1.13 -1.82
CA HIS A 149 6.13 -1.63 -3.19
C HIS A 149 6.30 -0.52 -4.22
N PRO A 150 7.56 -0.09 -4.49
CA PRO A 150 7.83 0.97 -5.45
C PRO A 150 7.28 0.62 -6.83
N GLY A 151 6.54 1.54 -7.44
CA GLY A 151 5.95 1.28 -8.75
C GLY A 151 4.49 0.83 -8.72
N VAL A 152 4.04 0.23 -7.62
CA VAL A 152 2.76 -0.50 -7.58
C VAL A 152 1.89 -0.06 -6.39
N GLY A 153 2.49 0.36 -5.28
CA GLY A 153 1.77 0.77 -4.07
C GLY A 153 0.74 1.87 -4.33
N MET A 154 1.12 2.94 -5.05
CA MET A 154 0.20 3.99 -5.45
C MET A 154 -0.93 3.47 -6.35
N GLU A 155 -0.64 2.58 -7.29
CA GLU A 155 -1.65 2.04 -8.20
C GLU A 155 -2.66 1.14 -7.47
N LEU A 156 -2.21 0.38 -6.45
CA LEU A 156 -3.11 -0.39 -5.59
C LEU A 156 -4.14 0.50 -4.90
N VAL A 157 -3.73 1.66 -4.37
CA VAL A 157 -4.64 2.61 -3.74
C VAL A 157 -5.62 3.20 -4.74
N ARG A 158 -5.21 3.44 -5.99
CA ARG A 158 -6.16 3.93 -7.02
C ARG A 158 -7.24 2.92 -7.37
N VAL A 159 -6.89 1.63 -7.40
CA VAL A 159 -7.88 0.56 -7.65
C VAL A 159 -8.80 0.38 -6.44
N TRP A 160 -8.23 0.47 -5.23
CA TRP A 160 -8.94 0.32 -3.96
C TRP A 160 -8.64 1.50 -3.02
N PRO A 161 -9.35 2.64 -3.16
CA PRO A 161 -9.10 3.89 -2.43
C PRO A 161 -8.87 3.74 -0.92
N ASP A 162 -9.79 3.07 -0.22
CA ASP A 162 -9.74 2.99 1.24
C ASP A 162 -8.88 1.82 1.75
N SER A 163 -8.74 0.77 0.94
CA SER A 163 -8.22 -0.51 1.42
C SER A 163 -6.95 -0.97 0.71
N GLY A 164 -6.59 -0.36 -0.41
CA GLY A 164 -5.45 -0.72 -1.24
C GLY A 164 -4.12 -0.51 -0.52
N ALA A 165 -4.02 0.53 0.30
CA ALA A 165 -2.82 0.77 1.11
C ALA A 165 -2.64 -0.30 2.19
N ALA A 166 -3.73 -0.67 2.88
CA ALA A 166 -3.72 -1.74 3.86
C ALA A 166 -3.35 -3.09 3.22
N LEU A 167 -3.89 -3.38 2.03
CA LEU A 167 -3.55 -4.57 1.27
C LEU A 167 -2.08 -4.58 0.85
N GLY A 168 -1.56 -3.48 0.31
CA GLY A 168 -0.13 -3.35 -0.02
C GLY A 168 0.78 -3.64 1.17
N ARG A 169 0.38 -3.26 2.40
CA ARG A 169 1.15 -3.61 3.60
C ARG A 169 1.11 -5.09 3.97
N GLN A 170 0.11 -5.86 3.52
CA GLN A 170 -0.02 -7.29 3.83
C GLN A 170 0.58 -8.21 2.75
N LEU A 171 0.65 -7.75 1.50
CA LEU A 171 1.15 -8.54 0.39
C LEU A 171 2.68 -8.66 0.38
N SER A 172 3.18 -9.77 -0.15
CA SER A 172 4.60 -9.94 -0.48
C SER A 172 4.96 -9.12 -1.71
N ARG A 173 6.27 -8.98 -2.00
CA ARG A 173 6.72 -8.28 -3.21
C ARG A 173 6.24 -8.97 -4.48
N GLU A 174 6.27 -10.30 -4.52
CA GLU A 174 5.85 -11.09 -5.69
C GLU A 174 4.34 -11.03 -5.91
N GLU A 175 3.56 -11.11 -4.84
CA GLU A 175 2.10 -10.96 -4.86
C GLU A 175 1.71 -9.57 -5.39
N THR A 176 2.32 -8.51 -4.86
CA THR A 176 2.09 -7.14 -5.31
C THR A 176 2.52 -6.93 -6.77
N LEU A 177 3.67 -7.46 -7.19
CA LEU A 177 4.09 -7.39 -8.59
C LEU A 177 3.14 -8.15 -9.53
N THR A 178 2.63 -9.29 -9.08
CA THR A 178 1.67 -10.09 -9.84
C THR A 178 0.37 -9.31 -10.02
N LEU A 179 -0.21 -8.75 -8.96
CA LEU A 179 -1.37 -7.86 -9.07
C LEU A 179 -1.07 -6.63 -9.93
N GLY A 180 0.11 -6.03 -9.74
CA GLY A 180 0.58 -4.83 -10.42
C GLY A 180 0.46 -4.91 -11.94
N LYS A 181 0.74 -6.08 -12.52
CA LYS A 181 0.61 -6.35 -13.96
C LYS A 181 -0.82 -6.23 -14.50
N TYR A 182 -1.81 -6.34 -13.62
CA TYR A 182 -3.23 -6.38 -13.97
C TYR A 182 -4.05 -5.27 -13.32
N LEU A 183 -3.42 -4.29 -12.65
CA LEU A 183 -4.16 -3.21 -11.97
C LEU A 183 -4.95 -2.33 -12.95
N GLU A 184 -4.41 -2.07 -14.14
CA GLU A 184 -5.11 -1.30 -15.17
C GLU A 184 -6.40 -2.01 -15.61
N ASP A 185 -6.35 -3.32 -15.85
CA ASP A 185 -7.54 -4.10 -16.17
C ASP A 185 -8.54 -4.09 -15.01
N LEU A 186 -8.06 -4.18 -13.78
CA LEU A 186 -8.92 -4.11 -12.59
C LEU A 186 -9.63 -2.76 -12.47
N GLN A 187 -9.02 -1.65 -12.90
CA GLN A 187 -9.70 -0.34 -12.92
C GLN A 187 -10.92 -0.31 -13.84
N SER A 188 -10.95 -1.14 -14.88
CA SER A 188 -12.09 -1.25 -15.80
C SER A 188 -13.25 -2.09 -15.23
N VAL A 189 -12.99 -2.90 -14.21
CA VAL A 189 -13.97 -3.78 -13.56
C VAL A 189 -14.98 -2.96 -12.73
N PRO A 190 -16.28 -3.27 -12.75
CA PRO A 190 -17.27 -2.61 -11.89
C PRO A 190 -16.86 -2.60 -10.40
N GLN A 191 -17.17 -1.51 -9.70
CA GLN A 191 -16.74 -1.30 -8.30
C GLN A 191 -17.15 -2.44 -7.36
N GLU A 192 -18.35 -2.99 -7.53
CA GLU A 192 -18.85 -4.12 -6.72
C GLU A 192 -17.98 -5.37 -6.88
N GLN A 193 -17.57 -5.69 -8.11
CA GLN A 193 -16.73 -6.84 -8.41
C GLN A 193 -15.30 -6.63 -7.90
N ARG A 194 -14.77 -5.39 -7.99
CA ARG A 194 -13.49 -5.03 -7.36
C ARG A 194 -13.52 -5.21 -5.85
N ALA A 195 -14.61 -4.81 -5.19
CA ALA A 195 -14.78 -4.96 -3.75
C ALA A 195 -14.88 -6.44 -3.35
N GLY A 196 -15.62 -7.26 -4.12
CA GLY A 196 -15.66 -8.71 -3.91
C GLY A 196 -14.28 -9.36 -4.06
N LEU A 197 -13.54 -9.02 -5.12
CA LEU A 197 -12.17 -9.51 -5.31
C LEU A 197 -11.25 -9.11 -4.16
N PHE A 198 -11.35 -7.86 -3.69
CA PHE A 198 -10.59 -7.38 -2.54
C PHE A 198 -10.87 -8.22 -1.28
N GLN A 199 -12.15 -8.48 -0.97
CA GLN A 199 -12.53 -9.28 0.20
C GLN A 199 -11.96 -10.69 0.13
N VAL A 200 -11.94 -11.30 -1.05
CA VAL A 200 -11.37 -12.63 -1.26
C VAL A 200 -9.86 -12.63 -1.03
N ILE A 201 -9.14 -11.66 -1.60
CA ILE A 201 -7.68 -11.53 -1.39
C ILE A 201 -7.38 -11.31 0.09
N GLN A 202 -8.16 -10.48 0.78
CA GLN A 202 -7.97 -10.18 2.20
C GLN A 202 -8.25 -11.40 3.09
N SER A 203 -9.23 -12.23 2.73
CA SER A 203 -9.63 -13.40 3.52
C SER A 203 -8.63 -14.55 3.39
N ASP A 204 -8.11 -14.79 2.18
CA ASP A 204 -7.18 -15.91 1.93
C ASP A 204 -6.23 -15.61 0.76
N LYS A 205 -5.24 -14.75 1.02
CA LYS A 205 -4.26 -14.33 0.00
C LYS A 205 -3.48 -15.52 -0.58
N GLU A 206 -3.07 -16.46 0.26
CA GLU A 206 -2.19 -17.58 -0.15
C GLU A 206 -2.92 -18.47 -1.15
N ARG A 207 -4.17 -18.86 -0.84
CA ARG A 207 -4.98 -19.65 -1.78
C ARG A 207 -5.34 -18.85 -3.02
N PHE A 208 -5.64 -17.56 -2.89
CA PHE A 208 -5.92 -16.70 -4.04
C PHE A 208 -4.74 -16.69 -5.03
N PHE A 209 -3.52 -16.41 -4.57
CA PHE A 209 -2.35 -16.33 -5.45
C PHE A 209 -1.94 -17.71 -5.99
N ALA A 210 -2.06 -18.78 -5.20
CA ALA A 210 -1.81 -20.15 -5.67
C ALA A 210 -2.83 -20.60 -6.74
N TRP A 211 -4.08 -20.15 -6.63
CA TRP A 211 -5.08 -20.37 -7.67
C TRP A 211 -4.79 -19.53 -8.91
N LEU A 212 -4.53 -18.23 -8.71
CA LEU A 212 -4.25 -17.28 -9.78
C LEU A 212 -3.06 -17.74 -10.63
N GLY A 213 -1.99 -18.25 -10.02
CA GLY A 213 -0.84 -18.80 -10.74
C GLY A 213 -1.24 -19.90 -11.73
N ARG A 214 -1.99 -20.91 -11.26
CA ARG A 214 -2.49 -22.00 -12.12
C ARG A 214 -3.47 -21.51 -13.18
N PHE A 215 -4.35 -20.59 -12.83
CA PHE A 215 -5.28 -20.00 -13.80
C PHE A 215 -4.53 -19.33 -14.96
N LEU A 216 -3.46 -18.59 -14.66
CA LEU A 216 -2.65 -17.92 -15.68
C LEU A 216 -1.84 -18.93 -16.53
N GLU A 217 -1.41 -20.05 -15.95
CA GLU A 217 -0.74 -21.15 -16.66
C GLU A 217 -1.70 -21.87 -17.63
N GLU A 218 -2.93 -22.16 -17.19
CA GLU A 218 -3.94 -22.84 -17.99
C GLU A 218 -4.57 -21.92 -19.05
N HIS A 219 -4.53 -20.61 -18.84
CA HIS A 219 -5.14 -19.62 -19.70
C HIS A 219 -4.18 -18.47 -20.07
N PRO A 220 -3.14 -18.76 -20.88
CA PRO A 220 -2.18 -17.74 -21.28
C PRO A 220 -2.87 -16.58 -22.02
N GLY A 221 -2.54 -15.35 -21.64
CA GLY A 221 -3.11 -14.12 -22.21
C GLY A 221 -4.44 -13.68 -21.58
N LYS A 222 -4.99 -14.41 -20.61
CA LYS A 222 -6.10 -13.92 -19.77
C LYS A 222 -5.55 -13.10 -18.61
N THR A 223 -6.33 -12.10 -18.18
CA THR A 223 -5.97 -11.19 -17.09
C THR A 223 -7.00 -11.22 -15.97
N ILE A 224 -6.60 -10.76 -14.77
CA ILE A 224 -7.43 -10.75 -13.56
C ILE A 224 -8.69 -9.87 -13.75
N GLY A 225 -8.62 -8.85 -14.61
CA GLY A 225 -9.78 -8.00 -14.92
C GLY A 225 -10.68 -8.53 -16.05
N SER A 226 -10.33 -9.66 -16.68
CA SER A 226 -11.12 -10.19 -17.79
C SER A 226 -12.49 -10.70 -17.31
N ALA A 227 -13.53 -10.48 -18.11
CA ALA A 227 -14.88 -10.97 -17.81
C ALA A 227 -14.90 -12.50 -17.58
N THR A 228 -14.06 -13.25 -18.30
CA THR A 228 -13.89 -14.70 -18.12
C THR A 228 -13.37 -15.04 -16.73
N PHE A 229 -12.34 -14.35 -16.25
CA PHE A 229 -11.81 -14.55 -14.91
C PHE A 229 -12.88 -14.26 -13.85
N LEU A 230 -13.53 -13.09 -13.94
CA LEU A 230 -14.50 -12.66 -12.93
C LEU A 230 -15.74 -13.57 -12.90
N ALA A 231 -16.24 -14.01 -14.05
CA ALA A 231 -17.36 -14.93 -14.15
C ALA A 231 -17.03 -16.34 -13.64
N ALA A 232 -15.80 -16.82 -13.88
CA ALA A 232 -15.36 -18.11 -13.36
C ALA A 232 -15.09 -18.04 -11.85
N PHE A 233 -14.46 -16.96 -11.38
CA PHE A 233 -13.92 -16.86 -10.04
C PHE A 233 -14.93 -16.39 -9.01
N LEU A 234 -15.59 -15.24 -9.20
CA LEU A 234 -16.39 -14.62 -8.13
C LEU A 234 -17.54 -15.51 -7.63
N PRO A 235 -18.39 -16.10 -8.51
CA PRO A 235 -19.48 -16.96 -8.07
C PRO A 235 -19.02 -18.28 -7.46
N ASN A 236 -17.80 -18.72 -7.79
CA ASN A 236 -17.24 -20.00 -7.34
C ASN A 236 -16.12 -19.82 -6.32
N SER A 237 -15.89 -18.62 -5.81
CA SER A 237 -14.72 -18.30 -4.98
C SER A 237 -14.65 -19.20 -3.73
N GLU A 238 -15.78 -19.41 -3.05
CA GLU A 238 -15.88 -20.36 -1.93
C GLU A 238 -15.63 -21.82 -2.34
N ARG A 239 -16.07 -22.23 -3.53
CA ARG A 239 -15.86 -23.60 -4.03
C ARG A 239 -14.41 -23.82 -4.46
N ILE A 240 -13.81 -22.81 -5.08
CA ILE A 240 -12.44 -22.83 -5.60
C ILE A 240 -11.45 -22.76 -4.44
N LEU A 241 -11.59 -21.74 -3.59
CA LEU A 241 -10.68 -21.47 -2.48
C LEU A 241 -11.01 -22.28 -1.23
N GLY A 242 -12.20 -22.87 -1.13
CA GLY A 242 -12.69 -23.53 0.08
C GLY A 242 -13.40 -22.54 1.00
N GLY A 243 -14.57 -22.93 1.51
CA GLY A 243 -15.39 -22.11 2.39
C GLY A 243 -15.35 -22.62 3.84
N ALA A 244 -15.60 -21.71 4.78
CA ALA A 244 -15.91 -22.07 6.16
C ALA A 244 -17.43 -22.28 6.28
N GLN A 245 -17.87 -23.52 6.46
CA GLN A 245 -19.27 -23.78 6.83
C GLN A 245 -19.36 -23.87 8.35
N ILE A 246 -20.24 -23.06 8.93
CA ILE A 246 -20.63 -23.20 10.32
C ILE A 246 -21.60 -24.37 10.37
N ASN A 247 -21.12 -25.53 10.81
CA ASN A 247 -21.99 -26.64 11.17
C ASN A 247 -22.31 -26.52 12.65
N PHE A 248 -23.54 -26.82 13.03
CA PHE A 248 -23.90 -26.92 14.45
C PHE A 248 -23.78 -28.38 14.85
N GLU A 249 -23.02 -28.66 15.91
CA GLU A 249 -23.03 -30.00 16.53
C GLU A 249 -24.41 -30.31 17.11
N ASP A 250 -24.67 -31.59 17.39
CA ASP A 250 -25.88 -32.03 18.12
C ASP A 250 -26.03 -31.36 19.50
N SER A 251 -24.94 -30.76 20.02
CA SER A 251 -24.89 -29.97 21.25
C SER A 251 -25.34 -28.51 21.09
N GLY A 252 -25.66 -28.07 19.87
CA GLY A 252 -25.99 -26.69 19.53
C GLY A 252 -24.80 -25.74 19.46
N ARG A 253 -23.57 -26.23 19.64
CA ARG A 253 -22.35 -25.41 19.52
C ARG A 253 -21.94 -25.27 18.05
N PRO A 254 -21.67 -24.04 17.56
CA PRO A 254 -21.17 -23.85 16.21
C PRO A 254 -19.73 -24.38 16.12
N ILE A 255 -19.52 -25.36 15.24
CA ILE A 255 -18.20 -25.80 14.79
C ILE A 255 -17.96 -25.27 13.38
N VAL A 256 -16.87 -24.53 13.22
CA VAL A 256 -16.45 -24.02 11.92
C VAL A 256 -15.70 -25.14 11.21
N VAL A 257 -16.39 -25.88 10.34
CA VAL A 257 -15.78 -26.93 9.52
C VAL A 257 -15.30 -26.29 8.22
N ARG A 258 -13.98 -26.17 8.08
CA ARG A 258 -13.35 -25.71 6.83
C ARG A 258 -13.55 -26.79 5.77
N LYS A 259 -14.27 -26.47 4.70
CA LYS A 259 -14.37 -27.35 3.54
C LYS A 259 -13.15 -27.12 2.64
N PRO A 260 -12.36 -28.17 2.34
CA PRO A 260 -11.24 -28.04 1.42
C PRO A 260 -11.76 -27.63 0.03
N GLY A 261 -11.13 -26.61 -0.55
CA GLY A 261 -11.47 -26.12 -1.89
C GLY A 261 -11.07 -27.12 -2.99
N LEU A 262 -11.49 -26.87 -4.23
CA LEU A 262 -11.08 -27.67 -5.40
C LEU A 262 -9.56 -27.77 -5.56
N ILE A 263 -8.83 -26.80 -5.01
CA ILE A 263 -7.38 -26.74 -4.99
C ILE A 263 -6.76 -27.79 -4.06
N GLU A 264 -7.43 -28.10 -2.95
CA GLU A 264 -6.95 -29.01 -1.91
C GLU A 264 -7.48 -30.43 -2.10
N ALA A 265 -8.58 -30.56 -2.85
CA ALA A 265 -9.22 -31.83 -3.16
C ALA A 265 -8.32 -32.91 -3.80
N PRO A 266 -7.41 -32.62 -4.77
CA PRO A 266 -6.56 -33.67 -5.33
C PRO A 266 -5.50 -34.17 -4.36
N LEU A 267 -4.95 -33.29 -3.50
CA LEU A 267 -3.98 -33.66 -2.47
C LEU A 267 -4.60 -34.55 -1.40
N ASN A 268 -5.80 -34.20 -0.91
CA ASN A 268 -6.50 -35.01 0.07
C ASN A 268 -6.97 -36.35 -0.50
N LYS A 269 -7.42 -36.39 -1.77
CA LYS A 269 -7.74 -37.67 -2.43
C LYS A 269 -6.50 -38.53 -2.63
N LEU A 270 -5.34 -37.95 -2.90
CA LEU A 270 -4.07 -38.69 -2.98
C LEU A 270 -3.65 -39.21 -1.61
N THR A 271 -3.74 -38.42 -0.54
CA THR A 271 -3.39 -38.89 0.81
C THR A 271 -4.38 -39.91 1.34
N ASP A 272 -5.69 -39.76 1.07
CA ASP A 272 -6.70 -40.74 1.46
C ASP A 272 -6.54 -42.04 0.66
N SER A 273 -6.24 -41.94 -0.64
CA SER A 273 -5.97 -43.11 -1.48
C SER A 273 -4.65 -43.79 -1.11
N LEU A 274 -3.62 -43.03 -0.70
CA LEU A 274 -2.37 -43.58 -0.17
C LEU A 274 -2.58 -44.20 1.21
N ALA A 275 -3.37 -43.59 2.10
CA ALA A 275 -3.68 -44.15 3.41
C ALA A 275 -4.45 -45.47 3.29
N VAL A 276 -5.44 -45.53 2.39
CA VAL A 276 -6.17 -46.77 2.06
C VAL A 276 -5.24 -47.79 1.41
N GLY A 277 -4.38 -47.37 0.48
CA GLY A 277 -3.40 -48.25 -0.17
C GLY A 277 -2.38 -48.85 0.81
N VAL A 278 -1.88 -48.05 1.74
CA VAL A 278 -0.96 -48.49 2.81
C VAL A 278 -1.67 -49.44 3.77
N LEU A 279 -2.92 -49.17 4.15
CA LEU A 279 -3.72 -50.08 4.99
C LEU A 279 -3.95 -51.43 4.30
N TRP A 280 -4.24 -51.43 2.99
CA TRP A 280 -4.37 -52.66 2.20
C TRP A 280 -3.07 -53.45 2.13
N LEU A 281 -1.92 -52.79 1.95
CA LEU A 281 -0.62 -53.45 1.95
C LEU A 281 -0.28 -54.06 3.31
N VAL A 282 -0.48 -53.31 4.40
CA VAL A 282 -0.23 -53.80 5.77
C VAL A 282 -1.18 -54.95 6.11
N GLY A 283 -2.46 -54.84 5.75
CA GLY A 283 -3.45 -55.91 5.93
C GLY A 283 -3.12 -57.17 5.13
N GLY A 284 -2.67 -57.01 3.88
CA GLY A 284 -2.23 -58.12 3.02
C GLY A 284 -1.01 -58.84 3.59
N ILE A 285 -0.01 -58.10 4.07
CA ILE A 285 1.17 -58.68 4.72
C ILE A 285 0.75 -59.43 5.99
N ALA A 286 -0.10 -58.84 6.84
CA ALA A 286 -0.58 -59.49 8.06
C ALA A 286 -1.36 -60.79 7.75
N ALA A 287 -2.17 -60.81 6.69
CA ALA A 287 -2.88 -62.00 6.24
C ALA A 287 -1.93 -63.13 5.78
N ILE A 288 -0.88 -62.79 5.04
CA ILE A 288 0.13 -63.78 4.60
C ILE A 288 0.91 -64.33 5.79
N VAL A 289 1.31 -63.46 6.74
CA VAL A 289 2.04 -63.90 7.95
C VAL A 289 1.17 -64.82 8.80
N THR A 290 -0.10 -64.46 9.04
CA THR A 290 -1.03 -65.29 9.82
C THR A 290 -1.31 -66.62 9.14
N LEU A 291 -1.49 -66.63 7.81
CA LEU A 291 -1.63 -67.87 7.04
C LEU A 291 -0.38 -68.75 7.12
N GLY A 292 0.81 -68.17 7.03
CA GLY A 292 2.08 -68.88 7.17
C GLY A 292 2.27 -69.50 8.55
N ILE A 293 1.88 -68.79 9.62
CA ILE A 293 1.89 -69.31 11.00
C ILE A 293 0.89 -70.46 11.14
N ALA A 294 -0.33 -70.30 10.63
CA ALA A 294 -1.35 -71.35 10.67
C ALA A 294 -0.90 -72.61 9.93
N LEU A 295 -0.33 -72.49 8.73
CA LEU A 295 0.21 -73.62 7.97
C LEU A 295 1.34 -74.32 8.73
N LYS A 296 2.25 -73.54 9.33
CA LYS A 296 3.38 -74.08 10.11
C LYS A 296 2.91 -74.86 11.34
N LEU A 297 1.78 -74.48 11.94
CA LEU A 297 1.17 -75.22 13.06
C LEU A 297 0.42 -76.47 12.59
N ILE A 298 -0.22 -76.45 11.43
CA ILE A 298 -1.02 -77.59 10.91
C ILE A 298 -0.13 -78.70 10.32
N LEU A 299 0.96 -78.35 9.63
CA LEU A 299 1.90 -79.29 9.00
C LEU A 299 2.46 -80.40 9.92
N PRO A 300 2.94 -80.11 11.16
CA PRO A 300 3.43 -81.14 12.06
C PRO A 300 2.33 -82.07 12.58
N THR A 301 1.13 -81.53 12.89
CA THR A 301 -0.03 -82.36 13.26
C THR A 301 -0.45 -83.30 12.14
N TRP A 302 -0.38 -82.86 10.89
CA TRP A 302 -0.72 -83.72 9.75
C TRP A 302 0.33 -84.82 9.52
N ARG A 303 1.61 -84.55 9.80
CA ARG A 303 2.67 -85.57 9.75
C ARG A 303 2.56 -86.61 10.86
N SER A 304 2.02 -86.28 12.03
CA SER A 304 1.84 -87.27 13.11
C SER A 304 0.64 -88.20 12.88
N ILE A 305 -0.38 -87.76 12.12
CA ILE A 305 -1.55 -88.59 11.78
C ILE A 305 -1.23 -89.59 10.66
N ARG A 306 -0.22 -89.31 9.83
CA ARG A 306 0.19 -90.18 8.71
C ARG A 306 1.27 -91.22 9.06
N ARG A 307 1.82 -91.18 10.27
CA ARG A 307 2.72 -92.23 10.80
C ARG A 307 1.94 -93.13 11.71
#